data_AF-A0A3D1LA75-F1
#
_entry.id   AF-A0A3D1LA75-F1
#
_cell.length_a   1.000
_cell.length_b   1.000
_cell.length_c   1.000
_cell.angle_alpha   90.00
_cell.angle_beta   90.00
_cell.angle_gamma   90.00
#
_symmetry.space_group_name_H-M   'P 1'
#
loop_
_entity.id
_entity.type
_entity.pdbx_description
1 polymer ?
#
loop_
_entity_poly.entity_id
_entity_poly.type
_entity_poly.pdbx_seq_one_letter_code
_entity_poly.pdbx_strand_id
1 'polypeptide(L)' 'MKLGIVGLPNVGKSTLFNAITNAGVAADNYAFCTIDPNVGVVSVPDKRLEWLRDQ' A
#
# COMPACT_ATOMS: atom_id res chain seq x y z
N MET A 1 6.92 -11.97 1.90
CA MET A 1 5.48 -12.27 1.72
C MET A 1 4.81 -11.00 1.17
N LYS A 2 3.85 -11.08 0.26
CA LYS A 2 3.18 -9.93 -0.37
C LYS A 2 1.66 -10.08 -0.22
N LEU A 3 0.94 -8.97 -0.04
CA LEU A 3 -0.52 -8.93 0.03
C LEU A 3 -1.08 -8.07 -1.12
N GLY A 4 -2.20 -8.48 -1.70
CA GLY A 4 -2.87 -7.75 -2.78
C GLY A 4 -4.19 -7.12 -2.33
N ILE A 5 -4.45 -5.88 -2.75
CA ILE A 5 -5.75 -5.21 -2.56
C ILE A 5 -6.62 -5.48 -3.78
N VAL A 6 -7.77 -6.14 -3.60
CA VAL A 6 -8.70 -6.53 -4.68
C VAL A 6 -10.10 -5.93 -4.46
N GLY A 7 -10.86 -5.74 -5.54
CA GLY A 7 -12.21 -5.18 -5.47
C GLY A 7 -12.66 -4.53 -6.78
N LEU A 8 -13.96 -4.25 -6.88
CA LEU A 8 -14.62 -3.71 -8.06
C LEU A 8 -14.02 -2.36 -8.53
N PRO A 9 -14.27 -1.95 -9.78
CA PRO A 9 -13.87 -0.63 -10.26
C PRO A 9 -14.43 0.50 -9.38
N ASN A 10 -13.68 1.59 -9.22
CA ASN A 10 -14.09 2.81 -8.52
C ASN A 10 -14.47 2.68 -7.01
N VAL A 11 -14.19 1.56 -6.35
CA VAL A 11 -14.43 1.38 -4.89
C VAL A 11 -13.38 2.04 -3.99
N GLY A 12 -12.51 2.92 -4.53
CA GLY A 12 -11.49 3.62 -3.74
C GLY A 12 -10.23 2.82 -3.42
N LYS A 13 -9.91 1.74 -4.16
CA LYS A 13 -8.67 0.94 -3.92
C LYS A 13 -7.40 1.79 -3.98
N SER A 14 -7.26 2.66 -4.98
CA SER A 14 -6.09 3.53 -5.12
C SER A 14 -6.02 4.55 -3.99
N THR A 15 -7.17 5.04 -3.51
CA THR A 15 -7.26 5.92 -2.34
C THR A 15 -6.76 5.23 -1.08
N LEU A 16 -7.19 3.99 -0.82
CA LEU A 16 -6.74 3.20 0.32
C LEU A 16 -5.24 2.89 0.22
N PHE A 17 -4.78 2.50 -0.97
CA PHE A 17 -3.36 2.23 -1.22
C PHE A 17 -2.50 3.48 -0.93
N ASN A 18 -2.90 4.65 -1.43
CA ASN A 18 -2.18 5.91 -1.23
C ASN A 18 -2.19 6.34 0.24
N ALA A 19 -3.32 6.16 0.94
CA ALA A 19 -3.41 6.49 2.37
C ALA A 19 -2.49 5.62 3.25
N ILE A 20 -2.36 4.33 2.92
CA ILE A 20 -1.55 3.39 3.70
C ILE A 20 -0.06 3.54 3.35
N THR A 21 0.27 3.76 2.08
CA THR A 21 1.67 3.76 1.61
C THR A 21 2.30 5.15 1.55
N ASN A 22 1.51 6.23 1.62
CA ASN A 22 1.92 7.59 1.27
C ASN A 22 2.65 7.70 -0.08
N ALA A 23 2.64 6.63 -0.88
CA ALA A 23 3.16 6.62 -2.23
C ALA A 23 2.11 7.31 -3.08
N GLY A 24 2.45 8.43 -3.71
CA GLY A 24 1.56 9.15 -4.62
C GLY A 24 1.34 8.33 -5.90
N VAL A 25 0.62 7.20 -5.81
CA VAL A 25 0.30 6.40 -6.98
C VAL A 25 -0.69 7.19 -7.82
N ALA A 26 -0.27 7.49 -9.05
CA ALA A 26 -1.13 8.03 -10.07
C ALA A 26 -2.27 7.04 -10.32
N ALA A 27 -3.51 7.51 -10.18
CA ALA A 27 -4.71 6.74 -10.49
C ALA A 27 -4.89 6.63 -12.01
N ASP A 28 -3.91 6.07 -12.71
CA ASP A 28 -3.95 5.94 -14.16
C ASP A 28 -4.71 4.67 -14.56
N ASN A 29 -5.83 4.90 -15.26
CA ASN A 29 -6.73 3.88 -15.78
C ASN A 29 -6.19 3.34 -17.11
N TYR A 30 -5.28 2.36 -17.12
CA TYR A 30 -4.89 1.72 -18.38
C TYR A 30 -4.91 0.20 -18.30
N ALA A 31 -5.85 -0.40 -19.04
CA ALA A 31 -6.26 -1.78 -18.93
C ALA A 31 -5.44 -2.80 -19.75
N PHE A 32 -4.35 -2.42 -20.44
CA PHE A 32 -3.72 -3.30 -21.43
C PHE A 32 -2.20 -3.17 -21.60
N CYS A 33 -1.45 -2.79 -20.58
CA CYS A 33 0.01 -2.94 -20.57
C CYS A 33 0.45 -3.64 -19.29
N THR A 34 1.61 -4.30 -19.30
CA THR A 34 2.23 -4.90 -18.11
C THR A 34 2.63 -3.77 -17.16
N ILE A 35 1.66 -3.25 -16.41
CA ILE A 35 1.90 -2.28 -15.35
C ILE A 35 2.41 -3.10 -14.17
N ASP A 36 3.66 -2.89 -13.77
CA ASP A 36 4.15 -3.43 -12.52
C ASP A 36 3.16 -3.07 -11.41
N PRO A 37 2.71 -4.04 -10.60
CA PRO A 37 1.71 -3.76 -9.57
C PRO A 37 2.25 -2.66 -8.64
N ASN A 38 1.40 -1.74 -8.22
CA ASN A 38 1.80 -0.75 -7.22
C ASN A 38 2.21 -1.48 -5.93
N VAL A 39 3.51 -1.55 -5.66
CA VAL A 39 4.06 -2.18 -4.45
C VAL A 39 4.46 -1.07 -3.48
N GLY A 40 3.84 -1.07 -2.32
CA GLY A 40 4.20 -0.21 -1.20
C GLY A 40 4.58 -1.05 0.01
N VAL A 41 5.55 -0.56 0.79
CA VAL A 41 5.93 -1.17 2.07
C VAL A 41 5.49 -0.24 3.17
N VAL A 42 4.83 -0.80 4.18
CA VAL A 42 4.37 -0.06 5.35
C VAL A 42 4.90 -0.73 6.59
N SER A 43 5.50 0.06 7.47
CA SER A 43 5.99 -0.40 8.76
C SER A 43 4.82 -0.80 9.64
N VAL A 44 4.87 -2.00 10.20
CA VAL A 44 3.89 -2.44 11.20
C VAL A 44 4.27 -1.77 12.52
N PRO A 45 3.38 -0.96 13.13
CA PRO A 45 3.66 -0.36 14.42
C PRO A 45 3.71 -1.45 15.50
N ASP A 46 4.82 -1.52 16.23
CA ASP A 46 5.03 -2.50 17.31
C ASP A 46 5.64 -1.81 18.54
N LYS A 47 4.82 -1.64 19.58
CA LYS A 47 5.21 -1.01 20.86
C LYS A 47 6.32 -1.78 21.60
N ARG A 48 6.50 -3.07 21.31
CA ARG A 48 7.54 -3.90 21.93
C ARG A 48 8.93 -3.48 21.45
N LEU A 49 9.04 -3.05 20.19
CA LEU A 49 10.29 -2.54 19.63
C LEU A 49 10.69 -1.20 20.26
N GLU A 50 9.72 -0.36 20.60
CA GLU A 50 9.96 0.89 21.31
C GLU A 50 10.52 0.63 22.72
N TRP A 51 9.89 -0.29 23.46
CA TRP A 51 10.36 -0.67 24.80
C TRP A 51 11.79 -1.24 24.80
N LEU A 52 12.14 -2.08 23.81
CA LEU A 52 13.49 -2.62 23.67
C LEU A 52 14.53 -1.57 23.26
N ARG A 53 14.12 -0.51 22.56
CA ARG A 53 15.02 0.56 22.12
C ARG A 53 15.39 1.50 23.27
N ASP A 54 14.47 1.69 24.21
CA ASP A 54 14.63 2.62 25.32
C ASP A 54 15.25 1.97 26.58
N GLN A 55 15.75 0.73 26.45
CA GLN A 55 16.50 -0.05 27.46
C GLN A 55 18.01 0.02 27.22
#